data_AF-A0A1W2GB34-F1
#
_entry.id   AF-A0A1W2GB34-F1
#
_cell.length_a   1.000
_cell.length_b   1.000
_cell.length_c   1.000
_cell.angle_alpha   90.00
_cell.angle_beta   90.00
_cell.angle_gamma   90.00
#
_symmetry.space_group_name_H-M   'P 1'
#
loop_
_entity.id
_entity.type
_entity.pdbx_description
1 polymer ?
#
loop_
_entity_poly.entity_id
_entity_poly.type
_entity_poly.pdbx_seq_one_letter_code
_entity_poly.pdbx_strand_id
1 'polypeptide(L)'
;MAAINLQKIVAVKGQPGLFHLINYNSKGYFLQPFEGGATRFFSNEKGKVLAVGNVDLKLKEGSINSLQIFLQMKDTEVPSQNTSNDDISFFFEQLIPNLDDSVAPSHLEKVWKWYHLIADQYQMHDLVNDEDDGLNII
;
A
#
# COMPACT_ATOMS: atom_id res chain seq x y z
N MET A 1 19.35 -0.73 10.70
CA MET A 1 18.37 -0.75 9.59
C MET A 1 16.99 -0.65 10.22
N ALA A 2 16.10 0.16 9.65
CA ALA A 2 14.79 0.43 10.23
C ALA A 2 13.75 -0.47 9.55
N ALA A 3 13.08 -1.28 10.34
CA ALA A 3 12.05 -2.19 9.86
C ALA A 3 10.79 -1.42 9.45
N ILE A 4 10.19 -1.76 8.31
CA ILE A 4 9.03 -1.03 7.77
C ILE A 4 7.74 -1.82 8.01
N ASN A 5 6.77 -1.18 8.69
CA ASN A 5 5.46 -1.74 8.93
C ASN A 5 4.43 -1.05 8.03
N LEU A 6 3.90 -1.77 7.04
CA LEU A 6 2.94 -1.24 6.06
C LEU A 6 1.61 -0.81 6.69
N GLN A 7 1.26 -1.30 7.88
CA GLN A 7 0.07 -0.88 8.62
C GLN A 7 0.18 0.56 9.11
N LYS A 8 1.41 1.05 9.32
CA LYS A 8 1.70 2.44 9.71
C LYS A 8 1.95 3.35 8.50
N ILE A 9 1.74 2.84 7.29
CA ILE A 9 1.83 3.62 6.05
C ILE A 9 0.43 3.77 5.49
N VAL A 10 0.06 5.00 5.20
CA VAL A 10 -1.28 5.32 4.69
C VAL A 10 -1.21 6.16 3.43
N ALA A 11 -2.18 5.96 2.57
CA ALA A 11 -2.48 6.84 1.45
C ALA A 11 -3.69 7.72 1.79
N VAL A 12 -3.60 9.00 1.44
CA VAL A 12 -4.70 9.95 1.68
C VAL A 12 -5.34 10.32 0.35
N LYS A 13 -6.66 10.15 0.25
CA LYS A 13 -7.42 10.49 -0.96
C LYS A 13 -7.22 11.96 -1.32
N GLY A 14 -6.81 12.22 -2.57
CA GLY A 14 -6.56 13.57 -3.08
C GLY A 14 -5.25 14.20 -2.62
N GLN A 15 -4.37 13.44 -1.94
CA GLN A 15 -3.00 13.85 -1.68
C GLN A 15 -2.03 12.98 -2.47
N PRO A 16 -0.96 13.55 -3.03
CA PRO A 16 0.10 12.77 -3.66
C PRO A 16 0.95 12.05 -2.59
N GLY A 17 1.51 10.91 -2.96
CA GLY A 17 2.45 10.16 -2.13
C GLY A 17 1.81 9.37 -0.99
N LEU A 18 2.67 8.94 -0.07
CA LEU A 18 2.34 8.17 1.12
C LEU A 18 2.61 8.98 2.39
N PHE A 19 2.11 8.48 3.51
CA PHE A 19 2.29 9.10 4.81
C PHE A 19 2.56 8.06 5.89
N HIS A 20 3.41 8.41 6.84
CA HIS A 20 3.52 7.70 8.11
C HIS A 20 2.37 8.10 9.04
N LEU A 21 1.67 7.11 9.57
CA LEU A 21 0.70 7.30 10.64
C LEU A 21 1.46 7.51 11.96
N ILE A 22 1.47 8.75 12.43
CA ILE A 22 2.14 9.12 13.69
C ILE A 22 1.21 8.85 14.87
N ASN A 23 -0.06 9.24 14.75
CA ASN A 23 -1.08 9.05 15.77
C ASN A 23 -2.48 9.16 15.16
N TYR A 24 -3.50 8.64 15.83
CA TYR A 24 -4.90 8.81 15.46
C TYR A 24 -5.79 8.92 16.70
N ASN A 25 -6.96 9.51 16.52
CA ASN A 25 -8.01 9.55 17.52
C ASN A 25 -9.38 9.64 16.84
N SER A 26 -10.45 9.78 17.64
CA SER A 26 -11.82 9.87 17.12
C SER A 26 -12.05 11.02 16.14
N LYS A 27 -11.24 12.08 16.17
CA LYS A 27 -11.36 13.25 15.28
C LYS A 27 -10.61 13.05 13.95
N GLY A 28 -9.56 12.24 13.93
CA GLY A 28 -8.72 12.11 12.75
C GLY A 28 -7.34 11.53 13.00
N TYR A 29 -6.48 11.73 12.00
CA TYR A 29 -5.15 11.15 11.88
C TYR A 29 -4.09 12.25 11.84
N PHE A 30 -3.02 12.04 12.56
CA PHE A 30 -1.79 12.83 12.50
C PHE A 30 -0.81 12.08 11.61
N LEU A 31 -0.59 12.62 10.41
CA LEU A 31 0.15 11.96 9.35
C LEU A 31 1.37 12.79 8.96
N GLN A 32 2.53 12.15 8.84
CA GLN A 32 3.74 12.77 8.33
C GLN A 32 3.98 12.31 6.88
N PRO A 33 4.33 13.19 5.93
CA PRO A 33 4.66 12.76 4.58
C PRO A 33 5.80 11.73 4.59
N PHE A 34 5.74 10.76 3.67
CA PHE A 34 6.71 9.67 3.59
C PHE A 34 8.14 10.17 3.30
N GLU A 35 8.27 11.18 2.45
CA GLU A 35 9.54 11.90 2.16
C GLU A 35 10.05 12.77 3.34
N GLY A 36 9.35 12.76 4.48
CA GLY A 36 9.63 13.60 5.63
C GLY A 36 8.92 14.96 5.63
N GLY A 37 9.18 15.75 6.67
CA GLY A 37 8.58 17.07 6.88
C GLY A 37 7.58 17.13 8.04
N ALA A 38 6.74 18.17 8.05
CA ALA A 38 5.82 18.44 9.16
C ALA A 38 4.61 17.50 9.17
N THR A 39 4.26 17.02 10.36
CA THR A 39 3.02 16.26 10.60
C THR A 39 1.79 17.14 10.36
N ARG A 40 0.79 16.59 9.68
CA ARG A 40 -0.46 17.25 9.31
C ARG A 40 -1.65 16.47 9.87
N PHE A 41 -2.70 17.19 10.24
CA PHE A 41 -3.95 16.60 10.70
C PHE A 41 -4.91 16.37 9.53
N PHE A 42 -5.51 15.18 9.47
CA PHE A 42 -6.54 14.81 8.52
C PHE A 42 -7.77 14.31 9.29
N SER A 43 -8.95 14.86 9.00
CA SER A 43 -10.22 14.43 9.58
C SER A 43 -10.52 12.94 9.34
N ASN A 44 -11.24 12.33 10.27
CA ASN A 44 -11.72 10.95 10.18
C ASN A 44 -12.94 10.80 9.24
N GLU A 45 -12.75 11.11 7.96
CA GLU A 45 -13.77 10.89 6.94
C GLU A 45 -13.63 9.50 6.33
N LYS A 46 -14.75 8.78 6.18
CA LYS A 46 -14.76 7.42 5.65
C LYS A 46 -14.06 7.35 4.28
N GLY A 47 -13.07 6.47 4.15
CA GLY A 47 -12.33 6.26 2.91
C GLY A 47 -11.36 7.40 2.54
N LYS A 48 -11.12 8.37 3.43
CA LYS A 48 -10.13 9.43 3.22
C LYS A 48 -8.71 8.92 3.43
N VAL A 49 -8.51 8.06 4.42
CA VAL A 49 -7.23 7.44 4.75
C VAL A 49 -7.35 5.95 4.48
N LEU A 50 -6.37 5.39 3.78
CA LEU A 50 -6.30 3.97 3.46
C LEU A 50 -4.95 3.43 3.95
N ALA A 51 -4.97 2.42 4.81
CA ALA A 51 -3.77 1.72 5.25
C ALA A 51 -3.21 0.90 4.07
N VAL A 52 -1.98 1.21 3.66
CA VAL A 52 -1.36 0.63 2.47
C VAL A 52 -1.20 -0.88 2.60
N GLY A 53 -1.07 -1.44 3.80
CA GLY A 53 -1.01 -2.90 4.02
C GLY A 53 -2.35 -3.65 3.93
N ASN A 54 -3.48 -2.94 4.03
CA ASN A 54 -4.84 -3.53 4.14
C ASN A 54 -5.71 -3.26 2.90
N VAL A 55 -5.13 -2.83 1.79
CA VAL A 55 -5.90 -2.63 0.56
C VAL A 55 -6.00 -3.94 -0.19
N ASP A 56 -7.22 -4.40 -0.37
CA ASP A 56 -7.52 -5.67 -1.01
C ASP A 56 -7.68 -5.56 -2.52
N LEU A 57 -7.07 -6.49 -3.24
CA LEU A 57 -7.41 -6.81 -4.62
C LEU A 57 -8.37 -8.01 -4.65
N LYS A 58 -9.37 -7.92 -5.51
CA LYS A 58 -10.38 -8.97 -5.68
C LYS A 58 -9.77 -10.16 -6.43
N LEU A 59 -10.01 -11.36 -5.93
CA LEU A 59 -9.70 -12.62 -6.58
C LEU A 59 -10.98 -13.27 -7.10
N LYS A 60 -10.86 -14.25 -7.99
CA LYS A 60 -11.98 -15.09 -8.45
C LYS A 60 -12.76 -15.66 -7.27
N GLU A 61 -12.04 -16.04 -6.21
CA GLU A 61 -12.60 -16.41 -4.92
C GLU A 61 -11.83 -15.69 -3.80
N GLY A 62 -12.50 -14.79 -3.09
CA GLY A 62 -11.93 -14.03 -1.97
C GLY A 62 -11.16 -12.76 -2.38
N SER A 63 -10.16 -12.41 -1.59
CA SER A 63 -9.29 -11.24 -1.82
C SER A 63 -7.87 -11.51 -1.32
N ILE A 64 -6.93 -10.69 -1.78
CA ILE A 64 -5.56 -10.66 -1.28
C ILE A 64 -5.19 -9.22 -0.93
N ASN A 65 -4.63 -9.02 0.25
CA ASN A 65 -4.20 -7.69 0.68
C ASN A 65 -2.85 -7.32 0.06
N SER A 66 -2.63 -6.02 -0.07
CA SER A 66 -1.41 -5.41 -0.58
C SER A 66 -0.15 -5.78 0.19
N LEU A 67 -0.21 -6.08 1.48
CA LEU A 67 0.93 -6.62 2.22
C LEU A 67 1.40 -7.96 1.63
N GLN A 68 0.49 -8.91 1.45
CA GLN A 68 0.80 -10.22 0.85
C GLN A 68 1.28 -10.07 -0.59
N ILE A 69 0.67 -9.15 -1.36
CA ILE A 69 1.12 -8.82 -2.71
C ILE A 69 2.57 -8.31 -2.70
N PHE A 70 2.90 -7.37 -1.82
CA PHE A 70 4.27 -6.81 -1.75
C PHE A 70 5.30 -7.85 -1.31
N LEU A 71 4.90 -8.78 -0.44
CA LEU A 71 5.74 -9.91 -0.08
C LEU A 71 5.98 -10.85 -1.25
N GLN A 72 5.05 -11.02 -2.18
CA GLN A 72 5.30 -11.78 -3.42
C GLN A 72 6.17 -10.98 -4.40
N MET A 73 5.88 -9.68 -4.56
CA MET A 73 6.64 -8.80 -5.45
C MET A 73 8.13 -8.73 -5.07
N LYS A 74 8.46 -8.67 -3.77
CA LYS A 74 9.86 -8.56 -3.31
C LYS A 74 10.73 -9.75 -3.73
N ASP A 75 10.11 -10.93 -3.91
CA ASP A 75 10.79 -12.17 -4.26
C ASP A 75 10.84 -12.39 -5.79
N THR A 76 10.44 -11.38 -6.57
CA THR A 76 10.42 -11.39 -8.04
C THR A 76 11.16 -10.17 -8.61
N GLU A 77 11.52 -10.23 -9.89
CA GLU A 77 12.02 -9.07 -10.61
C GLU A 77 10.85 -8.15 -10.97
N VAL A 78 10.69 -7.06 -10.22
CA VAL A 78 9.64 -6.06 -10.45
C VAL A 78 10.10 -5.06 -11.52
N PRO A 79 9.36 -4.91 -12.64
CA PRO A 79 9.62 -3.87 -13.65
C PRO A 79 9.75 -2.44 -13.10
N SER A 80 10.19 -1.50 -13.95
CA SER A 80 10.39 -0.11 -13.54
C SER A 80 9.07 0.60 -13.17
N GLN A 81 9.15 1.66 -12.35
CA GLN A 81 7.97 2.43 -11.95
C GLN A 81 7.16 3.00 -13.13
N ASN A 82 7.80 3.34 -14.26
CA ASN A 82 7.16 3.96 -15.44
C ASN A 82 6.63 2.93 -16.45
N THR A 83 6.15 1.79 -15.96
CA THR A 83 5.58 0.71 -16.76
C THR A 83 4.15 1.05 -17.19
N SER A 84 3.73 0.60 -18.38
CA SER A 84 2.39 0.87 -18.91
C SER A 84 1.32 0.14 -18.09
N ASN A 85 0.07 0.61 -18.13
CA ASN A 85 -1.01 -0.05 -17.38
C ASN A 85 -1.28 -1.48 -17.90
N ASP A 86 -1.09 -1.74 -19.19
CA ASP A 86 -1.20 -3.09 -19.77
C ASP A 86 -0.12 -4.03 -19.22
N ASP A 87 1.13 -3.56 -19.17
CA ASP A 87 2.25 -4.34 -18.63
C ASP A 87 2.13 -4.56 -17.12
N ILE A 88 1.64 -3.56 -16.37
CA ILE A 88 1.34 -3.70 -14.94
C ILE A 88 0.27 -4.79 -14.74
N SER A 89 -0.79 -4.76 -15.55
CA SER A 89 -1.88 -5.75 -15.46
C SER A 89 -1.35 -7.15 -15.75
N PHE A 90 -0.57 -7.30 -16.81
CA PHE A 90 0.08 -8.57 -17.15
C PHE A 90 1.01 -9.07 -16.03
N PHE A 91 1.78 -8.18 -15.41
CA PHE A 91 2.63 -8.56 -14.27
C PHE A 91 1.79 -9.12 -13.11
N PHE A 92 0.70 -8.45 -12.73
CA PHE A 92 -0.16 -8.92 -11.65
C PHE A 92 -0.89 -10.22 -11.97
N GLU A 93 -1.29 -10.46 -13.22
CA GLU A 93 -1.86 -11.74 -13.66
C GLU A 93 -0.86 -12.90 -13.52
N GLN A 94 0.41 -12.66 -13.83
CA GLN A 94 1.46 -13.67 -13.67
C GLN A 94 1.82 -13.91 -12.21
N LEU A 95 1.87 -12.84 -11.41
CA LEU A 95 2.15 -12.92 -9.98
C LEU A 95 1.00 -13.58 -9.21
N ILE A 96 -0.25 -13.27 -9.59
CA ILE A 96 -1.48 -13.67 -8.90
C ILE A 96 -2.44 -14.31 -9.92
N PRO A 97 -2.28 -15.61 -10.24
CA PRO A 97 -3.09 -16.29 -11.27
C PRO A 97 -4.61 -16.33 -11.02
N ASN A 98 -5.03 -16.09 -9.77
CA ASN A 98 -6.44 -16.05 -9.36
C ASN A 98 -7.00 -14.63 -9.28
N LEU A 99 -6.28 -13.61 -9.76
CA LEU A 99 -6.79 -12.24 -9.84
C LEU A 99 -8.10 -12.21 -10.63
N ASP A 100 -9.06 -11.42 -10.16
CA ASP A 100 -10.34 -11.26 -10.84
C ASP A 100 -10.21 -10.24 -11.98
N ASP A 101 -10.67 -10.60 -13.17
CA ASP A 101 -10.58 -9.76 -14.37
C ASP A 101 -11.35 -8.42 -14.24
N SER A 102 -12.25 -8.29 -13.24
CA SER A 102 -12.98 -7.05 -12.97
C SER A 102 -12.17 -6.00 -12.20
N VAL A 103 -10.95 -6.33 -11.75
CA VAL A 103 -10.08 -5.36 -11.07
C VAL A 103 -9.66 -4.28 -12.07
N ALA A 104 -10.01 -3.02 -11.76
CA ALA A 104 -9.68 -1.91 -12.63
C ALA A 104 -8.17 -1.69 -12.74
N PRO A 105 -7.61 -1.36 -13.93
CA PRO A 105 -6.18 -1.11 -14.11
C PRO A 105 -5.63 -0.01 -13.19
N SER A 106 -6.44 1.01 -12.88
CA SER A 106 -6.05 2.08 -11.95
C SER A 106 -5.89 1.60 -10.50
N HIS A 107 -6.55 0.51 -10.11
CA HIS A 107 -6.36 -0.11 -8.80
C HIS A 107 -4.99 -0.81 -8.74
N LEU A 108 -4.64 -1.55 -9.79
CA LEU A 108 -3.34 -2.20 -9.93
C LEU A 108 -2.21 -1.16 -9.98
N GLU A 109 -2.38 -0.11 -10.79
CA GLU A 109 -1.44 1.01 -10.90
C GLU A 109 -1.18 1.68 -9.54
N LYS A 110 -2.19 1.77 -8.69
CA LYS A 110 -2.07 2.34 -7.35
C LYS A 110 -1.19 1.47 -6.44
N VAL A 111 -1.45 0.16 -6.41
CA VAL A 111 -0.66 -0.83 -5.65
C VAL A 111 0.80 -0.84 -6.16
N TRP A 112 0.98 -0.81 -7.48
CA TRP A 112 2.27 -0.69 -8.15
C TRP A 112 3.07 0.54 -7.70
N LYS A 113 2.44 1.72 -7.77
CA LYS A 113 3.08 2.99 -7.36
C LYS A 113 3.49 2.98 -5.89
N TRP A 114 2.65 2.41 -5.02
CA TRP A 114 2.97 2.31 -3.60
C TRP A 114 4.17 1.40 -3.35
N TYR A 115 4.25 0.26 -4.02
CA TYR A 115 5.41 -0.63 -3.94
C TYR A 115 6.69 0.13 -4.28
N HIS A 116 6.71 0.86 -5.40
CA HIS A 116 7.90 1.62 -5.81
C HIS A 116 8.25 2.76 -4.86
N LEU A 117 7.28 3.53 -4.37
CA LEU A 117 7.55 4.59 -3.38
C LEU A 117 8.20 4.03 -2.11
N ILE A 118 7.76 2.85 -1.67
CA ILE A 118 8.32 2.21 -0.49
C ILE A 118 9.71 1.64 -0.79
N ALA A 119 9.88 0.97 -1.93
CA ALA A 119 11.15 0.35 -2.34
C ALA A 119 12.26 1.38 -2.62
N ASP A 120 11.91 2.61 -2.98
CA ASP A 120 12.85 3.72 -3.17
C ASP A 120 13.49 4.16 -1.84
N GLN A 121 12.71 4.17 -0.76
CA GLN A 121 13.11 4.70 0.55
C GLN A 121 13.59 3.60 1.51
N TYR A 122 13.07 2.37 1.37
CA TYR A 122 13.30 1.25 2.29
C TYR A 122 13.67 -0.03 1.54
N GLN A 123 14.48 -0.87 2.20
CA GLN A 123 14.71 -2.23 1.70
C GLN A 123 13.46 -3.08 1.95
N MET A 124 12.85 -3.60 0.88
CA MET A 124 11.65 -4.46 0.97
C MET A 124 11.86 -5.75 1.78
N HIS A 125 13.11 -6.14 2.09
CA HIS A 125 13.41 -7.27 2.96
C HIS A 125 13.11 -7.01 4.44
N ASP A 126 12.94 -5.74 4.83
CA ASP A 126 12.64 -5.30 6.19
C ASP A 126 11.13 -5.17 6.47
N LEU A 127 10.27 -5.75 5.60
CA LEU A 127 8.82 -5.80 5.81
C LEU A 127 8.48 -6.63 7.04
N VAL A 128 7.91 -5.98 8.05
CA VAL A 128 7.42 -6.65 9.26
C VAL A 128 5.91 -6.77 9.22
N ASN A 129 5.42 -7.99 9.42
CA ASN A 129 4.01 -8.24 9.66
C ASN A 129 3.76 -8.24 11.17
N ASP A 130 3.44 -7.07 11.71
CA ASP A 130 3.04 -6.94 13.11
C ASP A 130 1.52 -7.19 13.19
N GLU A 131 1.13 -8.47 13.18
CA GLU A 131 -0.28 -8.88 13.33
C GLU A 131 -0.82 -8.63 14.76
N ASP A 132 0.03 -8.17 15.69
CA ASP A 132 -0.27 -8.20 17.14
C ASP A 132 -0.75 -6.86 17.74
N ASP A 133 -0.78 -5.74 16.99
CA ASP A 133 -1.21 -4.45 17.59
C ASP A 133 -2.74 -4.23 17.57
N GLY A 134 -3.55 -5.22 17.15
CA GLY A 134 -5.03 -5.09 17.20
C GLY A 134 -5.59 -3.90 16.42
N LEU A 135 -4.80 -3.39 15.48
CA LEU A 135 -5.05 -2.14 14.78
C LEU A 135 -5.96 -2.38 13.56
N ASN A 136 -7.25 -2.54 13.83
CA ASN A 136 -8.30 -2.31 12.83
C ASN A 136 -8.45 -0.79 12.59
N ILE A 137 -7.39 -0.14 12.11
CA ILE A 137 -7.34 1.32 11.84
C ILE A 137 -7.87 1.60 10.44
N ILE A 138 -9.17 1.38 10.26
CA ILE A 138 -10.13 2.01 9.31
C ILE A 138 -11.31 1.08 9.04
#